data_AF-A0A8N1S7P2-F1
#
_entry.id   AF-A0A8N1S7P2-F1
#
_cell.length_a   1.000
_cell.length_b   1.000
_cell.length_c   1.000
_cell.angle_alpha   90.00
_cell.angle_beta   90.00
_cell.angle_gamma   90.00
#
_symmetry.space_group_name_H-M   'P 1'
#
loop_
_entity.id
_entity.type
_entity.pdbx_description
1 polymer ?
#
loop_
_entity_poly.entity_id
_entity_poly.type
_entity_poly.pdbx_seq_one_letter_code
_entity_poly.pdbx_strand_id
1 'polypeptide(L)'
;MKRFGLLFILVILIHFSTQIPKYENCPNHIMISDQCECCKVSCFSEGTELRLTACALFQCAPGTQTGYDNGDNTKEYPDCCEHPICKEQ
;
A
#
# COMPACT_ATOMS: atom_id res chain seq x y z
N MET A 1 20.56 26.51 -18.77
CA MET A 1 20.77 25.32 -17.90
C MET A 1 19.88 25.25 -16.65
N LYS A 2 19.07 26.27 -16.29
CA LYS A 2 18.16 26.21 -15.12
C LYS A 2 16.89 25.35 -15.31
N ARG A 3 16.42 25.16 -16.55
CA ARG A 3 15.18 24.43 -16.85
C ARG A 3 15.30 22.90 -16.69
N PHE A 4 16.50 22.35 -16.87
CA PHE A 4 16.75 20.91 -16.77
C PHE A 4 16.67 20.40 -15.32
N GLY A 5 17.14 21.19 -14.34
CA GLY A 5 17.03 20.82 -12.92
C GLY A 5 15.58 20.76 -12.42
N LEU A 6 14.73 21.68 -12.88
CA LEU A 6 13.30 21.70 -12.56
C LEU A 6 12.57 20.47 -13.11
N LEU A 7 12.90 20.04 -14.33
CA LEU A 7 12.35 18.82 -14.92
C LEU A 7 12.74 17.57 -14.12
N PHE A 8 14.00 17.49 -13.67
CA PHE A 8 14.46 16.37 -12.85
C PHE A 8 13.72 16.27 -11.51
N ILE A 9 13.49 17.41 -10.84
CA ILE A 9 12.72 17.47 -9.60
C ILE A 9 11.26 17.05 -9.84
N LEU A 10 10.64 17.48 -10.94
CA LEU A 10 9.28 17.11 -11.32
C LEU A 10 9.14 15.61 -11.57
N VAL A 11 10.09 14.99 -12.28
CA VAL A 11 10.09 13.54 -12.55
C VAL A 11 10.25 12.73 -11.27
N ILE A 12 11.12 13.17 -10.35
CA ILE A 12 11.28 12.53 -9.04
C ILE A 12 9.99 12.63 -8.23
N LEU A 13 9.35 13.80 -8.17
CA LEU A 13 8.10 14.00 -7.44
C LEU A 13 6.94 13.14 -7.99
N ILE A 14 6.87 12.93 -9.30
CA ILE A 14 5.87 12.05 -9.93
C ILE A 14 6.13 10.58 -9.54
N HIS A 15 7.38 10.14 -9.49
CA HIS A 15 7.73 8.77 -9.09
C HIS A 15 7.40 8.46 -7.62
N PHE A 16 7.47 9.44 -6.74
CA PHE A 16 7.17 9.27 -5.31
C PHE A 16 5.67 9.39 -4.97
N SER A 17 4.83 9.87 -5.89
CA SER A 17 3.42 10.15 -5.59
C SER A 17 2.46 9.00 -5.92
N THR A 18 2.94 7.89 -6.46
CA THR A 18 2.11 6.70 -6.71
C THR A 18 2.28 5.75 -5.53
N GLN A 19 1.31 5.70 -4.61
CA GLN A 19 1.20 4.58 -3.68
C GLN A 19 1.07 3.29 -4.50
N ILE A 20 1.88 2.28 -4.19
CA ILE A 20 2.02 1.08 -5.04
C ILE A 20 1.28 -0.08 -4.37
N PRO A 21 0.14 -0.53 -4.92
CA PRO A 21 -0.48 -1.78 -4.50
C PRO A 21 0.54 -2.91 -4.65
N LYS A 22 0.54 -3.85 -3.71
CA LYS A 22 1.40 -5.03 -3.82
C LYS A 22 0.76 -6.03 -4.78
N TYR A 23 1.42 -6.34 -5.89
CA TYR A 23 0.96 -7.34 -6.86
C TYR A 23 1.65 -8.70 -6.63
N GLU A 24 0.86 -9.77 -6.52
CA GLU A 24 1.35 -11.15 -6.39
C GLU A 24 0.79 -12.01 -7.54
N ASN A 25 1.69 -12.68 -8.27
CA ASN A 25 1.38 -13.57 -9.40
C ASN A 25 0.61 -12.92 -10.56
N CYS A 26 0.71 -11.59 -10.70
CA CYS A 26 0.03 -10.86 -11.75
C CYS A 26 0.88 -10.72 -13.02
N PRO A 27 0.28 -10.89 -14.21
CA PRO A 27 0.90 -10.46 -15.46
C PRO A 27 1.19 -8.95 -15.43
N ASN A 28 2.26 -8.53 -16.11
CA ASN A 28 2.70 -7.11 -16.14
C ASN A 28 1.66 -6.13 -16.72
N HIS A 29 0.61 -6.62 -17.38
CA HIS A 29 -0.45 -5.79 -17.97
C HIS A 29 -1.64 -5.58 -17.03
N ILE A 30 -1.70 -6.26 -15.88
CA ILE A 30 -2.73 -6.05 -14.88
C ILE A 30 -2.36 -4.81 -14.06
N MET A 31 -3.13 -3.75 -14.25
CA MET A 31 -3.09 -2.56 -13.40
C MET A 31 -4.48 -2.36 -12.82
N ILE A 32 -4.58 -2.43 -11.50
CA ILE A 32 -5.81 -2.05 -10.81
C ILE A 32 -5.75 -0.54 -10.58
N SER A 33 -6.83 0.15 -10.94
CA SER A 33 -7.02 1.59 -10.76
C SER A 33 -6.81 2.03 -9.31
N ASP A 34 -6.55 3.33 -9.10
CA ASP A 34 -6.25 4.07 -7.84
C ASP A 34 -7.26 3.88 -6.69
N GLN A 35 -8.21 2.95 -6.79
CA GLN A 35 -9.24 2.70 -5.79
C GLN A 35 -8.69 2.15 -4.47
N CYS A 36 -7.41 1.77 -4.42
CA CYS A 36 -6.85 1.09 -3.27
C CYS A 36 -5.35 1.36 -3.15
N GLU A 37 -4.98 2.34 -2.33
CA GLU A 37 -3.61 2.81 -2.20
C GLU A 37 -2.72 1.84 -1.39
N CYS A 38 -3.28 1.21 -0.34
CA CYS A 38 -2.61 0.20 0.47
C CYS A 38 -3.38 -1.13 0.44
N CYS A 39 -3.05 -1.97 -0.54
CA CYS A 39 -3.60 -3.32 -0.61
C CYS A 39 -2.76 -4.28 -1.41
N LYS A 40 -3.15 -5.54 -1.31
CA LYS A 40 -2.58 -6.63 -2.06
C LYS A 40 -3.52 -7.09 -3.16
N VAL A 41 -3.01 -7.18 -4.38
CA VAL A 41 -3.67 -7.75 -5.54
C VAL A 41 -3.05 -9.12 -5.81
N SER A 42 -3.84 -10.17 -5.65
CA SER A 42 -3.43 -11.54 -5.99
C SER A 42 -4.14 -11.97 -7.27
N CYS A 43 -3.36 -12.33 -8.28
CA CYS A 43 -3.88 -12.87 -9.53
C CYS A 43 -3.82 -14.40 -9.53
N PHE A 44 -4.90 -15.01 -10.00
CA PHE A 44 -5.03 -16.45 -10.18
C PHE A 44 -5.38 -16.73 -11.65
N SER A 45 -5.15 -17.98 -12.10
CA SER A 45 -5.53 -18.44 -13.44
C SER A 45 -5.06 -17.47 -14.56
N GLU A 46 -3.76 -17.14 -14.53
CA GLU A 46 -3.09 -16.21 -15.45
C GLU A 46 -3.69 -14.78 -15.50
N GLY A 47 -4.29 -14.31 -14.41
CA GLY A 47 -4.87 -12.97 -14.33
C GLY A 47 -6.35 -12.90 -14.71
N THR A 48 -6.99 -14.05 -14.98
CA THR A 48 -8.45 -14.13 -15.20
C THR A 48 -9.24 -13.90 -13.92
N GLU A 49 -8.65 -14.28 -12.77
CA GLU A 49 -9.26 -14.09 -11.46
C GLU A 49 -8.37 -13.18 -10.60
N LEU A 50 -8.96 -12.12 -10.06
CA LEU A 50 -8.28 -11.14 -9.23
C LEU A 50 -8.88 -11.15 -7.83
N ARG A 51 -8.03 -11.20 -6.81
CA ARG A 51 -8.42 -11.03 -5.41
C ARG A 51 -7.72 -9.83 -4.82
N LEU A 52 -8.51 -8.86 -4.38
CA LEU A 52 -8.01 -7.72 -3.62
C LEU A 52 -8.08 -8.03 -2.13
N THR A 53 -7.02 -7.71 -1.40
CA THR A 53 -6.95 -7.81 0.05
C THR A 53 -6.61 -6.42 0.60
N ALA A 54 -7.57 -5.80 1.28
CA ALA A 54 -7.38 -4.54 1.98
C ALA A 54 -6.74 -4.74 3.37
N CYS A 55 -6.40 -3.62 4.02
CA CYS A 55 -5.97 -3.63 5.42
C CYS A 55 -7.04 -4.21 6.33
N ALA A 56 -6.62 -5.03 7.29
CA ALA A 56 -7.53 -5.65 8.25
C ALA A 56 -7.99 -4.62 9.28
N LEU A 57 -9.29 -4.61 9.59
CA LEU A 57 -9.82 -3.86 10.73
C LEU A 57 -9.52 -4.64 12.01
N PHE A 58 -8.33 -4.42 12.58
CA PHE A 58 -7.92 -5.06 13.83
C PHE A 58 -8.37 -4.24 15.04
N GLN A 59 -8.80 -4.92 16.10
CA GLN A 59 -9.16 -4.31 17.37
C GLN A 59 -8.47 -5.07 18.51
N CYS A 60 -7.86 -4.33 19.43
CA CYS A 60 -7.30 -4.91 20.64
C CYS A 60 -8.42 -5.38 21.58
N ALA A 61 -8.09 -6.30 22.49
CA ALA A 61 -8.96 -6.62 23.61
C ALA A 61 -9.27 -5.34 24.45
N PRO A 62 -10.42 -5.28 25.14
CA PRO A 62 -10.78 -4.13 25.95
C PRO A 62 -9.69 -3.77 26.97
N GLY A 63 -9.23 -2.52 26.95
CA GLY A 63 -8.20 -2.02 27.86
C GLY A 63 -6.75 -2.38 27.50
N THR A 64 -6.50 -3.11 26.41
CA THR A 64 -5.13 -3.50 26.00
C THR A 64 -4.53 -2.62 24.91
N GLN A 65 -5.30 -1.74 24.28
CA GLN A 65 -4.77 -0.79 23.31
C GLN A 65 -3.87 0.25 23.99
N THR A 66 -2.61 0.31 23.57
CA THR A 66 -1.61 1.26 24.08
C THR A 66 -1.31 2.39 23.12
N GLY A 67 -1.67 2.23 21.85
CA GLY A 67 -1.38 3.20 20.82
C GLY A 67 -1.99 2.81 19.49
N TYR A 68 -1.56 3.53 18.46
CA TYR A 68 -1.97 3.33 17.08
C TYR A 68 -0.76 3.53 16.19
N ASP A 69 -0.47 2.55 15.34
CA ASP A 69 0.47 2.68 14.24
C ASP A 69 -0.30 3.25 13.04
N ASN A 70 0.14 4.38 12.52
CA ASN A 70 -0.50 5.07 11.40
C ASN A 70 -0.07 4.52 10.03
N GLY A 71 0.62 3.38 10.00
CA GLY A 71 1.16 2.80 8.79
C GLY A 71 2.25 3.67 8.15
N ASP A 72 2.78 3.19 7.03
CA ASP A 72 3.72 3.92 6.20
C ASP A 72 3.30 3.82 4.73
N ASN A 73 2.63 4.86 4.22
CA ASN A 73 2.15 4.93 2.84
C ASN A 73 3.28 4.94 1.79
N THR A 74 4.55 4.98 2.21
CA THR A 74 5.69 4.80 1.31
C THR A 74 6.09 3.34 1.14
N LYS A 75 5.49 2.42 1.91
CA LYS A 75 5.76 0.98 1.87
C LYS A 75 4.63 0.22 1.17
N GLU A 76 4.91 -1.03 0.84
CA GLU A 76 3.92 -1.95 0.28
C GLU A 76 3.07 -2.61 1.37
N TYR A 77 1.93 -3.17 0.99
CA TYR A 77 1.10 -3.98 1.88
C TYR A 77 1.90 -5.19 2.45
N PRO A 78 1.78 -5.51 3.76
CA PRO A 78 0.89 -4.93 4.76
C PRO A 78 1.48 -3.75 5.55
N ASP A 79 2.72 -3.34 5.27
CA ASP A 79 3.43 -2.34 6.08
C ASP A 79 2.89 -0.91 5.93
N CYS A 80 2.13 -0.65 4.86
CA CYS A 80 1.36 0.58 4.71
C CYS A 80 0.06 0.60 5.54
N CYS A 81 -0.33 -0.50 6.17
CA CYS A 81 -1.59 -0.57 6.90
C CYS A 81 -1.50 0.04 8.30
N GLU A 82 -2.49 0.85 8.65
CA GLU A 82 -2.71 1.30 10.01
C GLU A 82 -3.20 0.15 10.90
N HIS A 83 -2.72 0.09 12.15
CA HIS A 83 -3.18 -0.91 13.10
C HIS A 83 -3.04 -0.43 14.55
N PRO A 84 -3.93 -0.87 15.47
CA PRO A 84 -3.73 -0.56 16.88
C PRO A 84 -2.53 -1.35 17.43
N ILE A 85 -1.85 -0.76 18.41
CA ILE A 85 -0.79 -1.44 19.17
C ILE A 85 -1.44 -2.00 20.43
N CYS A 86 -1.37 -3.32 20.60
CA CYS A 86 -1.95 -4.01 21.75
C CYS A 86 -0.84 -4.47 22.70
N LYS A 87 -1.05 -4.31 24.01
CA LYS A 87 -0.25 -5.01 25.03
C LYS A 87 -0.57 -6.49 24.99
N GLU A 88 0.48 -7.30 25.09
CA GLU A 88 0.34 -8.71 25.47
C GLU A 88 -0.22 -8.77 26.89
N GLN A 89 -1.12 -9.72 27.12
CA GLN A 89 -1.89 -9.85 28.36
C GLN A 89 -1.12 -10.65 29.41
#